data_AF-A0A7X7BTS2-F1
#
_entry.id   AF-A0A7X7BTS2-F1
#
_cell.length_a   1.000
_cell.length_b   1.000
_cell.length_c   1.000
_cell.angle_alpha   90.00
_cell.angle_beta   90.00
_cell.angle_gamma   90.00
#
_symmetry.space_group_name_H-M   'P 1'
#
loop_
_entity.id
_entity.type
_entity.pdbx_description
1 polymer ?
#
loop_
_entity_poly.entity_id
_entity_poly.type
_entity_poly.pdbx_seq_one_letter_code
_entity_poly.pdbx_strand_id
1 'polypeptide(L)'
;MKVTKSTNNVSERWQTRFQFFDQHGGPMRHEAKQAIMEHPEKERFLILFNLGSFFLPVIHFLMLGLWKKALTLLVATIITVLVFDMPLRMFGINGYWLLILVPFFFSAMANYSYYLKEVKGVQGWNPFEYLSVNLNAPKAPEMAEEKLELEEPELKVFEVEQPESEKE
;
A
#
# COMPACT_ATOMS: atom_id res chain seq x y z
N MET A 1 5.29 -22.85 1.82
CA MET A 1 4.15 -22.24 1.11
C MET A 1 3.23 -21.60 2.13
N LYS A 2 3.22 -20.26 2.24
CA LYS A 2 2.18 -19.52 2.96
C LYS A 2 1.68 -18.43 2.01
N VAL A 3 0.83 -18.84 1.08
CA VAL A 3 0.02 -17.93 0.29
C VAL A 3 -1.29 -17.78 1.05
N THR A 4 -1.36 -16.79 1.94
CA THR A 4 -2.55 -16.57 2.77
C THR A 4 -3.66 -15.89 1.96
N LYS A 5 -4.59 -16.71 1.45
CA LYS A 5 -6.03 -16.46 1.22
C LYS A 5 -6.48 -15.32 0.27
N SER A 6 -5.65 -14.37 -0.18
CA SER A 6 -6.11 -13.22 -1.01
C SER A 6 -5.68 -13.25 -2.50
N THR A 7 -4.73 -14.10 -2.90
CA THR A 7 -4.15 -14.06 -4.25
C THR A 7 -4.97 -14.75 -5.34
N ASN A 8 -5.94 -15.60 -5.01
CA ASN A 8 -6.63 -16.43 -6.00
C ASN A 8 -7.66 -15.67 -6.86
N ASN A 9 -7.98 -14.41 -6.54
CA ASN A 9 -8.96 -13.59 -7.26
C ASN A 9 -8.35 -12.42 -8.07
N VAL A 10 -7.03 -12.25 -8.05
CA VAL A 10 -6.35 -11.22 -8.85
C VAL A 10 -5.67 -11.84 -10.07
N SER A 11 -5.53 -11.08 -11.16
CA SER A 11 -4.92 -11.58 -12.40
C SER A 11 -3.47 -12.00 -12.18
N GLU A 12 -2.97 -12.91 -13.03
CA GLU A 12 -1.59 -13.42 -12.98
C GLU A 12 -0.54 -12.30 -12.89
N ARG A 13 -0.73 -11.21 -13.66
CA ARG A 13 0.14 -10.02 -13.60
C ARG A 13 0.21 -9.38 -12.22
N TRP A 14 -0.91 -9.35 -11.49
CA TRP A 14 -0.94 -8.84 -10.12
C TRP A 14 -0.31 -9.80 -9.13
N GLN A 15 -0.52 -11.11 -9.32
CA GLN A 15 0.12 -12.14 -8.50
C GLN A 15 1.64 -12.05 -8.58
N THR A 16 2.23 -11.90 -9.78
CA THR A 16 3.68 -11.74 -9.96
C THR A 16 4.23 -10.55 -9.17
N ARG A 17 3.54 -9.40 -9.23
CA ARG A 17 3.94 -8.20 -8.47
C ARG A 17 3.88 -8.44 -6.96
N PHE A 18 2.79 -9.04 -6.49
CA PHE A 18 2.57 -9.28 -5.07
C PHE A 18 3.59 -10.26 -4.51
N GLN A 19 3.89 -11.33 -5.25
CA GLN A 19 4.91 -12.30 -4.87
C GLN A 19 6.29 -11.65 -4.78
N PHE A 20 6.65 -10.78 -5.73
CA PHE A 20 7.90 -10.03 -5.67
C PHE A 20 8.00 -9.18 -4.40
N PHE A 21 6.95 -8.41 -4.08
CA PHE A 21 6.92 -7.54 -2.90
C PHE A 21 6.87 -8.31 -1.58
N ASP A 22 6.29 -9.51 -1.56
CA ASP A 22 6.26 -10.36 -0.38
C ASP A 22 7.65 -10.91 -0.05
N GLN A 23 8.45 -11.22 -1.09
CA GLN A 23 9.80 -11.75 -0.94
C GLN A 23 10.84 -10.67 -0.62
N HIS A 24 10.77 -9.51 -1.29
CA HIS A 24 11.84 -8.50 -1.24
C HIS A 24 11.42 -7.19 -0.56
N GLY A 25 10.14 -7.04 -0.22
CA GLY A 25 9.58 -5.81 0.33
C GLY A 25 9.37 -4.70 -0.72
N GLY A 26 9.22 -3.47 -0.23
CA GLY A 26 8.90 -2.32 -1.09
C GLY A 26 10.03 -1.88 -2.02
N PRO A 27 9.72 -1.30 -3.19
CA PRO A 27 10.67 -1.03 -4.27
C PRO A 27 11.78 -0.02 -3.92
N MET A 28 11.65 0.72 -2.81
CA MET A 28 12.69 1.65 -2.35
C MET A 28 13.75 1.00 -1.44
N ARG A 29 13.52 -0.22 -0.96
CA ARG A 29 14.49 -0.96 -0.13
C ARG A 29 15.72 -1.34 -0.95
N HIS A 30 16.88 -1.35 -0.30
CA HIS A 30 18.13 -1.71 -0.98
C HIS A 30 18.08 -3.13 -1.54
N GLU A 31 17.59 -4.09 -0.76
CA GLU A 31 17.39 -5.49 -1.16
C GLU A 31 16.43 -5.62 -2.35
N ALA A 32 15.28 -4.95 -2.31
CA ALA A 32 14.32 -4.94 -3.42
C ALA A 32 14.94 -4.37 -4.70
N LYS A 33 15.77 -3.31 -4.60
CA LYS A 33 16.45 -2.73 -5.75
C LYS A 33 17.43 -3.71 -6.37
N GLN A 34 18.22 -4.43 -5.56
CA GLN A 34 19.13 -5.45 -6.06
C GLN A 34 18.37 -6.56 -6.77
N ALA A 35 17.31 -7.09 -6.14
CA ALA A 35 16.47 -8.12 -6.74
C ALA A 35 15.83 -7.67 -8.06
N ILE A 36 15.29 -6.44 -8.13
CA ILE A 36 14.79 -5.85 -9.38
C ILE A 36 15.89 -5.87 -10.45
N MET A 37 17.13 -5.53 -10.10
CA MET A 37 18.26 -5.51 -11.03
C MET A 37 18.75 -6.90 -11.47
N GLU A 38 18.25 -7.98 -10.89
CA GLU A 38 18.53 -9.35 -11.32
C GLU A 38 17.48 -9.87 -12.31
N HIS A 39 16.25 -9.38 -12.26
CA HIS A 39 15.16 -9.81 -13.13
C HIS A 39 15.38 -9.41 -14.62
N PRO A 40 14.74 -10.09 -15.59
CA PRO A 40 14.68 -9.62 -16.97
C PRO A 40 13.96 -8.27 -17.11
N GLU A 41 14.33 -7.44 -18.10
CA GLU A 41 13.82 -6.06 -18.28
C GLU A 41 12.27 -5.96 -18.27
N LYS A 42 11.59 -6.95 -18.86
CA LYS A 42 10.13 -7.00 -18.92
C LYS A 42 9.49 -7.14 -17.53
N GLU A 43 10.08 -7.99 -16.69
CA GLU A 43 9.61 -8.21 -15.31
C GLU A 43 9.92 -6.98 -14.45
N ARG A 44 11.09 -6.37 -14.63
CA ARG A 44 11.44 -5.10 -13.98
C ARG A 44 10.38 -4.05 -14.26
N PHE A 45 10.03 -3.86 -15.53
CA PHE A 45 9.02 -2.89 -15.93
C PHE A 45 7.64 -3.26 -15.37
N LEU A 46 7.27 -4.54 -15.35
CA LEU A 46 6.01 -5.00 -14.78
C LEU A 46 5.88 -4.72 -13.28
N ILE A 47 6.98 -4.87 -12.53
CA ILE A 47 7.04 -4.64 -11.07
C ILE A 47 7.07 -3.14 -10.77
N LEU A 48 7.91 -2.38 -11.47
CA LEU A 48 8.14 -0.96 -11.20
C LEU A 48 7.04 -0.05 -11.76
N PHE A 49 6.40 -0.43 -12.87
CA PHE A 49 5.55 0.46 -13.63
C PHE A 49 4.16 -0.13 -13.88
N ASN A 50 3.16 0.74 -13.87
CA ASN A 50 1.78 0.40 -14.17
C ASN A 50 1.20 1.33 -15.25
N LEU A 51 1.10 0.79 -16.47
CA LEU A 51 0.60 1.54 -17.63
C LEU A 51 -0.81 2.14 -17.42
N GLY A 52 -1.70 1.43 -16.72
CA GLY A 52 -3.05 1.90 -16.45
C GLY A 52 -3.06 3.15 -15.55
N SER A 53 -2.19 3.17 -14.55
CA SER A 53 -1.99 4.33 -13.68
C SER A 53 -1.23 5.47 -14.36
N PHE A 54 -0.47 5.20 -15.42
CA PHE A 54 0.20 6.24 -16.17
C PHE A 54 -0.76 7.05 -17.05
N PHE A 55 -1.66 6.39 -17.78
CA PHE A 55 -2.59 7.11 -18.66
C PHE A 55 -3.82 7.64 -17.93
N LEU A 56 -4.30 6.91 -16.90
CA LEU A 56 -5.52 7.24 -16.17
C LEU A 56 -5.28 7.17 -14.66
N PRO A 57 -4.35 7.98 -14.10
CA PRO A 57 -3.86 7.83 -12.73
C PRO A 57 -4.98 7.79 -11.68
N VAL A 58 -5.82 8.83 -11.63
CA VAL A 58 -6.86 8.96 -10.60
C VAL A 58 -7.94 7.89 -10.76
N ILE A 59 -8.44 7.72 -11.98
CA ILE A 59 -9.51 6.76 -12.28
C ILE A 59 -9.04 5.32 -11.99
N HIS A 60 -7.82 4.98 -12.39
CA HIS A 60 -7.25 3.66 -12.14
C HIS A 60 -7.08 3.39 -10.64
N PHE A 61 -6.61 4.37 -9.86
CA PHE A 61 -6.53 4.22 -8.41
C PHE A 61 -7.91 4.00 -7.77
N LEU A 62 -8.94 4.69 -8.26
CA LEU A 62 -10.32 4.47 -7.81
C LEU A 62 -10.81 3.04 -8.14
N MET A 63 -10.53 2.53 -9.35
CA MET A 63 -10.85 1.14 -9.73
C MET A 63 -10.14 0.12 -8.84
N LEU A 64 -8.88 0.38 -8.46
CA LEU A 64 -8.15 -0.45 -7.51
C LEU A 64 -8.63 -0.28 -6.06
N GLY A 65 -9.63 0.56 -5.79
CA GLY A 65 -10.13 0.84 -4.45
C GLY A 65 -9.20 1.69 -3.58
N LEU A 66 -8.16 2.30 -4.15
CA LEU A 66 -7.16 3.15 -3.47
C LEU A 66 -7.63 4.61 -3.34
N TRP A 67 -8.90 4.84 -3.00
CA TRP A 67 -9.55 6.15 -3.08
C TRP A 67 -8.90 7.25 -2.20
N LYS A 68 -8.46 6.91 -0.98
CA LYS A 68 -7.76 7.87 -0.08
C LYS A 68 -6.46 8.41 -0.70
N LYS A 69 -5.66 7.50 -1.29
CA LYS A 69 -4.41 7.87 -1.98
C LYS A 69 -4.71 8.60 -3.28
N ALA A 70 -5.75 8.21 -4.02
CA ALA A 70 -6.19 8.91 -5.22
C ALA A 70 -6.51 10.39 -4.93
N LEU A 71 -7.27 10.66 -3.87
CA LEU A 71 -7.63 12.03 -3.48
C LEU A 71 -6.40 12.82 -3.01
N THR A 72 -5.54 12.22 -2.20
CA THR A 72 -4.32 12.87 -1.71
C THR A 72 -3.39 13.24 -2.85
N LEU A 73 -3.16 12.32 -3.80
CA LEU A 73 -2.31 12.57 -4.96
C LEU A 73 -2.94 13.57 -5.94
N LEU A 74 -4.28 13.60 -6.05
CA LEU A 74 -4.99 14.62 -6.84
C LEU A 74 -4.74 16.03 -6.28
N VAL A 75 -4.93 16.20 -4.96
CA VAL A 75 -4.66 17.48 -4.29
C VAL A 75 -3.19 17.86 -4.43
N ALA A 76 -2.26 16.92 -4.22
CA ALA A 76 -0.83 17.16 -4.40
C ALA A 76 -0.48 17.56 -5.84
N THR A 77 -1.15 16.97 -6.84
CA THR A 77 -0.96 17.32 -8.26
C THR A 77 -1.40 18.76 -8.54
N ILE A 78 -2.58 19.16 -8.04
CA ILE A 78 -3.09 20.53 -8.21
C ILE A 78 -2.11 21.53 -7.58
N ILE A 79 -1.67 21.27 -6.34
CA ILE A 79 -0.67 22.11 -5.66
C ILE A 79 0.63 22.18 -6.47
N THR A 80 1.13 21.04 -6.96
CA THR A 80 2.37 21.00 -7.75
C THR A 80 2.24 21.85 -9.01
N VAL A 81 1.13 21.77 -9.75
CA VAL A 81 0.93 22.60 -10.94
C VAL A 81 0.86 24.08 -10.56
N LEU A 82 0.11 24.46 -9.53
CA LEU A 82 -0.03 25.86 -9.12
C LEU A 82 1.30 26.46 -8.62
N VAL A 83 2.07 25.69 -7.85
CA VAL A 83 3.32 26.14 -7.22
C VAL A 83 4.48 26.14 -8.21
N PHE A 84 4.55 25.20 -9.15
CA PHE A 84 5.69 25.07 -10.06
C PHE A 84 5.42 25.64 -11.44
N ASP A 85 4.26 25.36 -12.07
CA ASP A 85 4.02 25.80 -13.45
C ASP A 85 3.92 27.32 -13.57
N MET A 86 3.22 28.00 -12.66
CA MET A 86 3.08 29.47 -12.70
C MET A 86 4.42 30.21 -12.53
N PRO A 87 5.25 29.93 -11.52
CA PRO A 87 6.54 30.60 -11.37
C PRO A 87 7.53 30.25 -12.49
N LEU A 88 7.57 28.98 -12.94
CA LEU A 88 8.49 28.58 -14.02
C LEU A 88 8.22 29.34 -15.32
N ARG A 89 6.94 29.61 -15.62
CA ARG A 89 6.57 30.44 -16.78
C ARG A 89 7.10 31.87 -16.68
N MET A 90 7.23 32.45 -15.48
CA MET A 90 7.84 33.78 -15.29
C MET A 90 9.33 33.79 -15.68
N PHE A 91 10.02 32.66 -15.56
CA PHE A 91 11.40 32.48 -15.98
C PHE A 91 11.54 31.96 -17.43
N GLY A 92 10.44 31.91 -18.20
CA GLY A 92 10.45 31.40 -19.58
C GLY A 92 10.60 29.88 -19.69
N ILE A 93 10.48 29.14 -18.59
CA ILE A 93 10.55 27.68 -18.57
C ILE A 93 9.12 27.13 -18.68
N ASN A 94 8.86 26.26 -19.67
CA ASN A 94 7.57 25.59 -19.77
C ASN A 94 7.48 24.39 -18.80
N GLY A 95 6.34 24.23 -18.13
CA GLY A 95 6.09 23.15 -17.19
C GLY A 95 5.58 21.85 -17.83
N TYR A 96 5.66 21.68 -19.15
CA TYR A 96 5.06 20.53 -19.84
C TYR A 96 5.60 19.17 -19.39
N TRP A 97 6.81 19.12 -18.86
CA TRP A 97 7.38 17.91 -18.26
C TRP A 97 6.57 17.39 -17.07
N LEU A 98 5.81 18.23 -16.38
CA LEU A 98 4.89 17.83 -15.30
C LEU A 98 3.78 16.91 -15.79
N LEU A 99 3.38 17.02 -17.07
CA LEU A 99 2.37 16.15 -17.70
C LEU A 99 2.83 14.69 -17.79
N ILE A 100 4.15 14.46 -17.81
CA ILE A 100 4.73 13.11 -17.84
C ILE A 100 5.16 12.69 -16.44
N LEU A 101 5.76 13.60 -15.69
CA LEU A 101 6.33 13.30 -14.38
C LEU A 101 5.25 12.93 -13.36
N VAL A 102 4.14 13.67 -13.32
CA VAL A 102 3.07 13.39 -12.34
C VAL A 102 2.48 11.98 -12.57
N PRO A 103 2.01 11.60 -13.78
CA PRO A 103 1.48 10.26 -13.97
C PRO A 103 2.53 9.15 -13.85
N PHE A 104 3.80 9.45 -14.11
CA PHE A 104 4.90 8.52 -13.82
C PHE A 104 4.96 8.17 -12.32
N PHE A 105 4.81 9.14 -11.43
CA PHE A 105 4.76 8.89 -9.98
C PHE A 105 3.55 8.04 -9.58
N PHE A 106 2.36 8.32 -10.12
CA PHE A 106 1.18 7.48 -9.88
C PHE A 106 1.44 6.03 -10.32
N SER A 107 2.02 5.86 -11.50
CA SER A 107 2.38 4.56 -12.05
C SER A 107 3.35 3.79 -11.17
N ALA A 108 4.41 4.45 -10.70
CA ALA A 108 5.40 3.84 -9.81
C ALA A 108 4.82 3.43 -8.45
N MET A 109 3.85 4.19 -7.93
CA MET A 109 3.24 3.92 -6.61
C MET A 109 2.10 2.90 -6.67
N ALA A 110 1.43 2.74 -7.81
CA ALA A 110 0.22 1.93 -7.94
C ALA A 110 0.44 0.48 -7.51
N ASN A 111 1.52 -0.14 -7.99
CA ASN A 111 1.74 -1.57 -7.80
C ASN A 111 1.89 -1.94 -6.33
N TYR A 112 2.75 -1.20 -5.62
CA TYR A 112 3.00 -1.45 -4.20
C TYR A 112 1.86 -0.97 -3.29
N SER A 113 1.19 0.13 -3.64
CA SER A 113 0.01 0.60 -2.89
C SER A 113 -1.13 -0.41 -2.94
N TYR A 114 -1.32 -1.06 -4.09
CA TYR A 114 -2.32 -2.10 -4.23
C TYR A 114 -1.94 -3.37 -3.45
N TYR A 115 -0.66 -3.76 -3.45
CA TYR A 115 -0.14 -4.84 -2.59
C TYR A 115 -0.40 -4.57 -1.10
N LEU A 116 -0.08 -3.37 -0.61
CA LEU A 116 -0.33 -3.00 0.79
C LEU A 116 -1.80 -3.11 1.16
N LYS A 117 -2.70 -2.72 0.26
CA LYS A 117 -4.15 -2.83 0.47
C LYS A 117 -4.62 -4.29 0.49
N GLU A 118 -4.27 -5.07 -0.53
CA GLU A 118 -4.79 -6.44 -0.71
C GLU A 118 -4.14 -7.49 0.20
N VAL A 119 -2.85 -7.33 0.51
CA VAL A 119 -2.08 -8.33 1.27
C VAL A 119 -1.95 -7.92 2.74
N LYS A 120 -1.61 -6.65 3.00
CA LYS A 120 -1.37 -6.15 4.36
C LYS A 120 -2.61 -5.50 4.99
N GLY A 121 -3.67 -5.24 4.22
CA GLY A 121 -4.87 -4.54 4.69
C GLY A 121 -4.63 -3.06 5.02
N VAL A 122 -3.52 -2.48 4.57
CA VAL A 122 -3.13 -1.11 4.89
C VAL A 122 -3.65 -0.15 3.82
N GLN A 123 -4.60 0.70 4.21
CA GLN A 123 -5.17 1.74 3.35
C GLN A 123 -5.33 3.07 4.11
N GLY A 124 -4.25 3.84 4.20
CA GLY A 124 -4.30 5.20 4.72
C GLY A 124 -4.22 6.28 3.65
N TRP A 125 -4.10 7.52 4.13
CA TRP A 125 -4.06 8.75 3.34
C TRP A 125 -2.67 9.08 2.82
N ASN A 126 -1.61 8.53 3.44
CA ASN A 126 -0.26 8.88 3.06
C ASN A 126 0.17 8.06 1.82
N PRO A 127 0.44 8.70 0.67
CA PRO A 127 0.90 7.98 -0.53
C PRO A 127 2.29 7.35 -0.34
N PHE A 128 3.05 7.83 0.66
CA PHE A 128 4.37 7.35 1.04
C PHE A 128 4.36 6.35 2.20
N GLU A 129 3.21 5.72 2.49
CA GLU A 129 3.10 4.65 3.49
C GLU A 129 4.13 3.52 3.29
N TYR A 130 4.63 3.36 2.07
CA TYR A 130 5.69 2.40 1.76
C TYR A 130 7.03 2.67 2.46
N LEU A 131 7.26 3.89 2.96
CA LEU A 131 8.46 4.23 3.72
C LEU A 131 8.30 3.95 5.22
N SER A 132 7.07 4.00 5.73
CA SER A 132 6.79 3.97 7.18
C SER A 132 6.20 2.65 7.66
N VAL A 133 5.63 1.82 6.77
CA VAL A 133 5.02 0.55 7.17
C VAL A 133 6.12 -0.45 7.58
N ASN A 134 6.05 -0.90 8.84
CA ASN A 134 6.80 -2.05 9.32
C ASN A 134 6.17 -3.32 8.72
N LEU A 135 6.85 -3.93 7.75
CA LEU A 135 6.33 -5.07 6.98
C LEU A 135 6.25 -6.39 7.78
N ASN A 136 6.89 -6.42 8.95
CA ASN A 136 6.82 -7.53 9.90
C ASN A 136 5.63 -7.43 10.86
N ALA A 137 4.84 -6.35 10.80
CA ALA A 137 3.63 -6.24 11.60
C ALA A 137 2.57 -7.25 11.09
N PRO A 138 1.95 -8.04 11.98
CA PRO A 138 0.84 -8.91 11.61
C PRO A 138 -0.32 -8.09 11.04
N LYS A 139 -1.23 -8.77 10.33
CA LYS A 139 -2.30 -8.10 9.59
C LYS A 139 -3.11 -7.20 10.55
N ALA A 140 -3.51 -5.99 10.14
CA ALA A 140 -4.31 -5.11 11.01
C ALA A 140 -5.56 -5.76 11.66
N PRO A 141 -6.35 -6.60 10.94
CA PRO A 141 -7.40 -7.43 11.56
C PRO A 141 -6.87 -8.53 12.49
N GLU A 142 -5.71 -9.12 12.20
CA GLU A 142 -5.07 -10.13 13.05
C GLU A 142 -4.54 -9.51 14.36
N MET A 143 -4.10 -8.24 14.34
CA MET A 143 -3.82 -7.47 15.55
C MET A 143 -5.08 -7.11 16.36
N ALA A 144 -6.22 -6.93 15.68
CA ALA A 144 -7.50 -6.67 16.35
C ALA A 144 -8.04 -7.96 16.97
N GLU A 145 -7.91 -9.09 16.28
CA GLU A 145 -8.23 -10.43 16.78
C GLU A 145 -7.29 -10.84 17.92
N GLU A 146 -5.97 -10.63 17.80
CA GLU A 146 -4.98 -10.88 18.87
C GLU A 146 -5.25 -9.99 20.09
N LYS A 147 -5.62 -8.72 19.91
CA LYS A 147 -6.03 -7.86 21.03
C LYS A 147 -7.33 -8.31 21.68
N LEU A 148 -8.30 -8.76 20.89
CA LEU A 148 -9.58 -9.26 21.40
C LEU A 148 -9.40 -10.59 22.14
N GLU A 149 -8.52 -11.47 21.65
CA GLU A 149 -8.13 -12.72 22.29
C GLU A 149 -7.21 -12.53 23.50
N LEU A 150 -6.56 -11.36 23.65
CA LEU A 150 -5.82 -10.98 24.86
C LEU A 150 -6.70 -10.26 25.90
N GLU A 151 -7.80 -9.63 25.49
CA GLU A 151 -8.79 -9.01 26.38
C GLU A 151 -9.84 -10.02 26.91
N GLU A 152 -10.23 -11.04 26.13
CA GLU A 152 -11.13 -12.12 26.58
C GLU A 152 -10.62 -13.02 27.74
N PRO A 153 -9.32 -13.38 27.88
CA PRO A 153 -8.85 -14.22 28.98
C PRO A 153 -8.93 -13.53 30.33
N GLU A 154 -8.87 -12.19 30.41
CA GLU A 154 -9.06 -11.46 31.66
C GLU A 154 -10.52 -11.50 32.14
N LEU A 155 -11.48 -11.57 31.20
CA LEU A 155 -12.91 -11.59 31.51
C LEU A 155 -13.39 -12.97 31.99
N LYS A 156 -12.75 -14.07 31.56
CA LYS A 156 -13.05 -15.43 32.05
C LYS A 156 -12.52 -15.73 33.46
N VAL A 157 -11.58 -14.93 33.97
CA VAL A 157 -11.06 -15.11 35.34
C VAL A 157 -11.98 -14.48 36.39
N PHE A 158 -12.89 -13.58 36.00
CA PHE A 158 -13.72 -12.83 36.94
C PHE A 158 -15.10 -13.45 37.24
N GLU A 159 -15.41 -14.63 36.71
CA GLU A 159 -16.71 -15.28 36.88
C GLU A 159 -16.57 -16.70 37.43
N VAL A 160 -16.11 -16.87 38.68
CA VAL A 160 -16.59 -17.88 39.65
C VAL A 160 -16.06 -17.50 41.05
N GLU A 161 -16.88 -16.86 41.87
CA GLU A 161 -16.87 -17.11 43.33
C GLU A 161 -18.28 -16.77 43.85
N GLN A 162 -19.19 -17.75 43.78
CA GLN A 162 -20.42 -17.71 44.57
C GLN A 162 -20.06 -18.14 46.00
N PRO A 163 -20.40 -17.37 47.04
CA PRO A 163 -20.17 -17.82 48.40
C PRO A 163 -21.19 -18.91 48.74
N GLU A 164 -20.70 -20.14 48.85
CA GLU A 164 -21.36 -21.25 49.52
C GLU A 164 -21.49 -20.89 51.00
N SER A 165 -22.68 -20.46 51.43
CA SER A 165 -22.95 -20.20 52.84
C SER A 165 -23.14 -21.53 53.55
N GLU A 166 -22.07 -21.91 54.24
CA GLU A 166 -21.90 -23.08 55.09
C GLU A 166 -22.98 -23.19 56.17
N LYS A 167 -23.46 -24.42 56.36
CA LYS A 167 -24.32 -24.85 57.46
C LYS A 167 -23.46 -24.96 58.72
N GLU A 168 -23.88 -24.33 59.81
CA GLU A 168 -23.86 -24.88 61.18
C GLU A 168 -24.77 -24.06 62.11
#